data_AF-A0A956BJ76-F1
#
_entry.id   AF-A0A956BJ76-F1
#
_cell.length_a   1.000
_cell.length_b   1.000
_cell.length_c   1.000
_cell.angle_alpha   90.00
_cell.angle_beta   90.00
_cell.angle_gamma   90.00
#
_symmetry.space_group_name_H-M   'P 1'
#
loop_
_entity.id
_entity.type
_entity.pdbx_description
1 polymer ?
#
loop_
_entity_poly.entity_id
_entity_poly.type
_entity_poly.pdbx_seq_one_letter_code
_entity_poly.pdbx_strand_id
1 'polypeptide(L)'
;LRDEYASILGVRLLLIVPTFAALILLTFLVGRLGTIRWVVLGCGISVLVQPLLNEWVLMAKEQFRLLSRLRIVTAFGYAAIVFVAVRDQGDLVMAALLFSARQALLGGLVLFILWRRGEIPFKPSLRGWRSVLRGSIPLGVCGGLERLHGSLDLVLLAFLVDSDQLGQYSAALYLVGTAMVLRQVLVTIVFPRTASLVSRPPAELAAAVAKIQRLALPLAVLSGLFGTLLAPFLISFAFGPGYE
;
A
#
# COMPACT_ATOMS: atom_id res chain seq x y z
N LEU A 1 9.81 -11.87 18.95
CA LEU A 1 8.47 -11.23 18.79
C LEU A 1 8.23 -10.03 19.70
N ARG A 2 8.07 -10.16 21.04
CA ARG A 2 7.73 -8.99 21.89
C ARG A 2 8.82 -7.90 21.91
N ASP A 3 10.08 -8.28 22.08
CA ASP A 3 11.19 -7.31 22.09
C ASP A 3 11.45 -6.71 20.71
N GLU A 4 11.40 -7.54 19.66
CA GLU A 4 11.49 -7.07 18.26
C GLU A 4 10.36 -6.09 17.92
N TYR A 5 9.13 -6.37 18.36
CA TYR A 5 7.99 -5.48 18.20
C TYR A 5 8.24 -4.13 18.86
N ALA A 6 8.73 -4.12 20.10
CA ALA A 6 9.04 -2.88 20.83
C ALA A 6 10.12 -2.05 20.13
N SER A 7 11.16 -2.69 19.59
CA SER A 7 12.22 -2.05 18.81
C SER A 7 11.71 -1.50 17.48
N ILE A 8 10.88 -2.26 16.75
CA ILE A 8 10.26 -1.82 15.49
C ILE A 8 9.32 -0.63 15.73
N LEU A 9 8.48 -0.70 16.77
CA LEU A 9 7.57 0.38 17.15
C LEU A 9 8.35 1.65 17.50
N GLY A 10 9.44 1.53 18.27
CA GLY A 10 10.32 2.65 18.61
C GLY A 10 10.95 3.30 17.37
N VAL A 11 11.45 2.50 16.42
CA VAL A 11 12.01 3.01 15.17
C VAL A 11 10.94 3.70 14.31
N ARG A 12 9.73 3.13 14.20
CA ARG A 12 8.61 3.75 13.46
C ARG A 12 8.22 5.10 14.05
N LEU A 13 8.14 5.21 15.38
CA LEU A 13 7.87 6.47 16.07
C LEU A 13 9.00 7.49 15.88
N LEU A 14 10.25 7.05 15.80
CA LEU A 14 11.37 7.94 15.52
C LEU A 14 11.33 8.47 14.08
N LEU A 15 10.96 7.63 13.10
CA LEU A 15 10.92 8.01 11.69
C LEU A 15 9.70 8.86 11.31
N ILE A 16 8.62 8.82 12.09
CA ILE A 16 7.38 9.53 11.76
C ILE A 16 7.57 11.05 11.67
N VAL A 17 8.33 11.62 12.61
CA VAL A 17 8.55 13.06 12.73
C VAL A 17 9.31 13.60 11.51
N PRO A 18 10.48 13.07 11.13
CA PRO A 18 11.19 13.55 9.95
C PRO A 18 10.41 13.28 8.66
N THR A 19 9.70 12.15 8.55
CA THR A 19 8.89 11.88 7.33
C THR A 19 7.72 12.85 7.19
N PHE A 20 7.01 13.14 8.28
CA PHE A 20 5.89 14.09 8.24
C PHE A 20 6.38 15.53 8.04
N ALA A 21 7.49 15.92 8.67
CA ALA A 21 8.12 17.22 8.44
C ALA A 21 8.58 17.38 6.98
N ALA A 22 9.19 16.34 6.40
CA ALA A 22 9.58 16.34 4.99
C ALA A 22 8.36 16.45 4.06
N LEU A 23 7.26 15.76 4.37
CA LEU A 23 6.01 15.87 3.62
C LEU A 23 5.50 17.32 3.61
N ILE A 24 5.42 17.96 4.78
CA ILE A 24 5.02 19.36 4.90
C ILE A 24 5.95 20.24 4.07
N LEU A 25 7.27 20.13 4.30
CA LEU A 25 8.26 20.95 3.60
C LEU A 25 8.12 20.83 2.07
N LEU A 26 8.08 19.61 1.54
CA LEU A 26 7.93 19.37 0.10
C LEU A 26 6.60 19.92 -0.44
N THR A 27 5.52 19.78 0.33
CA THR A 27 4.19 20.27 -0.05
C THR A 27 4.14 21.80 -0.13
N PHE A 28 4.90 22.51 0.71
CA PHE A 28 5.01 23.97 0.63
C PHE A 28 6.05 24.45 -0.39
N LEU A 29 7.08 23.65 -0.65
CA LEU A 29 8.11 23.97 -1.66
C LEU A 29 7.54 23.87 -3.08
N VAL A 30 6.63 22.93 -3.32
CA VAL A 30 5.90 22.81 -4.59
C VAL A 30 4.73 23.78 -4.60
N GLY A 31 5.01 25.06 -4.89
CA GLY A 31 4.02 26.15 -4.92
C GLY A 31 2.87 25.98 -5.92
N ARG A 32 2.90 24.93 -6.76
CA ARG A 32 1.89 24.62 -7.79
C ARG A 32 0.65 23.88 -7.27
N LEU A 33 0.61 23.54 -5.97
CA LEU A 33 -0.37 22.59 -5.43
C LEU A 33 -1.74 23.19 -5.05
N GLY A 34 -1.95 24.51 -5.06
CA GLY A 34 -3.27 25.15 -4.85
C GLY A 34 -4.17 24.44 -3.81
N THR A 35 -5.37 24.03 -4.23
CA THR A 35 -6.33 23.25 -3.42
C THR A 35 -5.88 21.80 -3.17
N ILE A 36 -5.14 21.20 -4.09
CA ILE A 36 -4.57 19.83 -3.96
C ILE A 36 -3.64 19.73 -2.76
N ARG A 37 -3.00 20.83 -2.36
CA ARG A 37 -2.16 20.92 -1.15
C ARG A 37 -2.84 20.35 0.08
N TRP A 38 -4.10 20.70 0.29
CA TRP A 38 -4.87 20.27 1.46
C TRP A 38 -5.28 18.79 1.37
N VAL A 39 -5.54 18.29 0.16
CA VAL A 39 -5.79 16.88 -0.11
C VAL A 39 -4.54 16.04 0.22
N VAL A 40 -3.37 16.50 -0.23
CA VAL A 40 -2.07 15.86 0.06
C VAL A 40 -1.81 15.81 1.56
N LEU A 41 -2.03 16.91 2.28
CA LEU A 41 -1.87 16.94 3.74
C LEU A 41 -2.91 16.05 4.45
N GLY A 42 -4.15 16.02 3.98
CA GLY A 42 -5.21 15.15 4.51
C GLY A 42 -4.85 13.67 4.37
N CYS A 43 -4.34 13.25 3.22
CA CYS A 43 -3.78 11.91 3.00
C CYS A 43 -2.50 11.71 3.83
N GLY A 44 -1.70 12.76 3.99
CA GLY A 44 -0.47 12.80 4.77
C GLY A 44 -0.65 12.45 6.24
N ILE A 45 -1.82 12.72 6.81
CA ILE A 45 -2.17 12.29 8.19
C ILE A 45 -2.07 10.77 8.33
N SER A 46 -2.27 9.99 7.27
CA SER A 46 -2.05 8.53 7.32
C SER A 46 -0.60 8.14 7.64
N VAL A 47 0.38 9.00 7.34
CA VAL A 47 1.78 8.80 7.77
C VAL A 47 1.87 8.81 9.30
N LEU A 48 1.07 9.64 9.97
CA LEU A 48 1.01 9.67 11.43
C LEU A 48 0.39 8.41 12.02
N VAL A 49 -0.45 7.73 11.23
CA VAL A 49 -1.15 6.50 11.62
C VAL A 49 -0.27 5.25 11.42
N GLN A 50 0.73 5.29 10.55
CA GLN A 50 1.58 4.15 10.19
C GLN A 50 2.13 3.33 11.37
N PRO A 51 2.64 3.93 12.48
CA PRO A 51 3.13 3.14 13.61
C PRO A 51 2.04 2.30 14.29
N LEU A 52 0.78 2.73 14.22
CA LEU A 52 -0.37 2.00 14.76
C LEU A 52 -0.79 0.82 13.87
N LEU A 53 -0.35 0.81 12.60
CA LEU A 53 -0.61 -0.27 11.65
C LEU A 53 0.26 -1.49 11.98
N ASN A 54 -0.29 -2.37 12.82
CA ASN A 54 0.34 -3.60 13.29
C ASN A 54 -0.15 -4.85 12.55
N GLU A 55 -0.68 -4.67 11.33
CA GLU A 55 -1.15 -5.76 10.46
C GLU A 55 -0.07 -6.81 10.20
N TRP A 56 1.19 -6.39 10.12
CA TRP A 56 2.34 -7.27 9.91
C TRP A 56 2.47 -8.33 11.02
N VAL A 57 2.03 -8.05 12.26
CA VAL A 57 2.05 -9.01 13.36
C VAL A 57 1.06 -10.14 13.08
N LEU A 58 -0.12 -9.82 12.55
CA LEU A 58 -1.11 -10.83 12.15
C LEU A 58 -0.61 -11.65 10.96
N MET A 59 0.07 -11.02 10.00
CA MET A 59 0.69 -11.73 8.86
C MET A 59 1.79 -12.69 9.34
N ALA A 60 2.66 -12.24 10.26
CA ALA A 60 3.73 -13.06 10.83
C ALA A 60 3.20 -14.28 11.61
N LYS A 61 1.97 -14.20 12.13
CA LYS A 61 1.27 -15.30 12.80
C LYS A 61 0.36 -16.13 11.87
N GLU A 62 0.47 -15.93 10.55
CA GLU A 62 -0.39 -16.54 9.53
C GLU A 62 -1.91 -16.31 9.74
N GLN A 63 -2.30 -15.26 10.48
CA GLN A 63 -3.71 -14.93 10.75
C GLN A 63 -4.36 -14.11 9.62
N PHE A 64 -4.14 -14.53 8.37
CA PHE A 64 -4.64 -13.82 7.18
C PHE A 64 -6.16 -13.69 7.15
N ARG A 65 -6.90 -14.67 7.67
CA ARG A 65 -8.39 -14.63 7.71
C ARG A 65 -8.91 -13.48 8.56
N LEU A 66 -8.31 -13.25 9.73
CA LEU A 66 -8.71 -12.15 10.63
C LEU A 66 -8.39 -10.81 9.98
N LEU A 67 -7.18 -10.67 9.43
CA LEU A 67 -6.75 -9.45 8.75
C LEU A 67 -7.65 -9.11 7.56
N SER A 68 -7.99 -10.09 6.73
CA SER A 68 -8.88 -9.89 5.57
C SER A 68 -10.29 -9.47 6.00
N ARG A 69 -10.86 -10.06 7.07
CA ARG A 69 -12.17 -9.64 7.59
C ARG A 69 -12.17 -8.18 8.02
N LEU A 70 -11.14 -7.75 8.77
CA LEU A 70 -11.03 -6.36 9.21
C LEU A 70 -10.86 -5.40 8.04
N ARG A 71 -10.05 -5.76 7.03
CA ARG A 71 -9.88 -4.97 5.80
C ARG A 71 -11.18 -4.83 5.04
N ILE A 72 -11.95 -5.92 4.90
CA ILE A 72 -13.26 -5.91 4.22
C ILE A 72 -14.22 -4.99 4.96
N VAL A 73 -14.41 -5.18 6.27
CA VAL A 73 -15.35 -4.36 7.07
C VAL A 73 -14.98 -2.87 7.01
N THR A 74 -13.71 -2.54 7.17
CA THR A 74 -13.26 -1.14 7.12
C THR A 74 -13.32 -0.54 5.71
N ALA A 75 -13.12 -1.34 4.66
CA ALA A 75 -13.26 -0.89 3.27
C ALA A 75 -14.72 -0.60 2.91
N PHE A 76 -15.66 -1.50 3.26
CA PHE A 76 -17.09 -1.28 3.02
C PHE A 76 -17.63 -0.10 3.83
N GLY A 77 -17.22 0.04 5.08
CA GLY A 77 -17.59 1.20 5.90
C GLY A 77 -17.07 2.51 5.31
N TYR A 78 -15.82 2.54 4.85
CA TYR A 78 -15.26 3.71 4.17
C TYR A 78 -16.00 4.03 2.87
N ALA A 79 -16.26 3.03 2.03
CA ALA A 79 -16.98 3.23 0.78
C ALA A 79 -18.37 3.84 1.03
N ALA A 80 -19.14 3.26 1.97
CA ALA A 80 -20.47 3.77 2.32
C ALA A 80 -20.44 5.23 2.78
N ILE A 81 -19.47 5.59 3.63
CA ILE A 81 -19.34 6.98 4.13
C ILE A 81 -18.94 7.92 2.99
N VAL A 82 -18.00 7.53 2.13
CA VAL A 82 -17.57 8.35 0.99
C VAL A 82 -18.72 8.62 0.04
N PHE A 83 -19.54 7.62 -0.30
CA PHE A 83 -20.69 7.80 -1.18
C PHE A 83 -21.74 8.77 -0.62
N VAL A 84 -21.86 8.88 0.71
CA VAL A 84 -22.81 9.81 1.34
C VAL A 84 -22.21 11.20 1.51
N ALA A 85 -20.93 11.28 1.89
CA ALA A 85 -20.26 12.49 2.35
C ALA A 85 -19.50 13.26 1.26
N VAL A 86 -19.15 12.63 0.14
CA VAL A 86 -18.40 13.27 -0.96
C VAL A 86 -19.36 13.45 -2.13
N ARG A 87 -19.78 14.69 -2.39
CA ARG A 87 -20.73 15.01 -3.47
C ARG A 87 -20.13 15.95 -4.50
N ASP A 88 -19.25 16.85 -4.06
CA ASP A 88 -18.67 17.89 -4.91
C ASP A 88 -17.14 17.89 -4.86
N GLN A 89 -16.50 18.60 -5.80
CA GLN A 89 -15.04 18.75 -5.86
C GLN A 89 -14.46 19.44 -4.61
N GLY A 90 -15.26 20.20 -3.86
CA GLY A 90 -14.88 20.78 -2.57
C GLY A 90 -14.65 19.74 -1.47
N ASP A 91 -15.25 18.55 -1.60
CA ASP A 91 -15.20 17.50 -0.59
C ASP A 91 -13.96 16.60 -0.71
N LEU A 92 -13.06 16.87 -1.67
CA LEU A 92 -11.84 16.08 -1.87
C LEU A 92 -10.95 16.03 -0.61
N VAL A 93 -10.92 17.12 0.17
CA VAL A 93 -10.20 17.14 1.46
C VAL A 93 -10.88 16.22 2.47
N MET A 94 -12.22 16.19 2.51
CA MET A 94 -12.98 15.27 3.35
C MET A 94 -12.70 13.81 2.97
N ALA A 95 -12.67 13.51 1.67
CA ALA A 95 -12.32 12.17 1.18
C ALA A 95 -10.91 11.74 1.64
N ALA A 96 -9.93 12.64 1.55
CA ALA A 96 -8.56 12.40 2.02
C ALA A 96 -8.50 12.15 3.55
N LEU A 97 -9.28 12.90 4.33
CA LEU A 97 -9.38 12.72 5.77
C LEU A 97 -10.06 11.38 6.12
N LEU A 98 -11.13 11.03 5.43
CA LEU A 98 -11.81 9.74 5.59
C LEU A 98 -10.88 8.56 5.26
N PHE A 99 -10.01 8.73 4.26
CA PHE A 99 -9.00 7.73 3.93
C PHE A 99 -8.00 7.51 5.08
N SER A 100 -7.49 8.59 5.66
CA SER A 100 -6.63 8.54 6.84
C SER A 100 -7.36 7.96 8.06
N ALA A 101 -8.63 8.32 8.27
CA ALA A 101 -9.47 7.79 9.34
C ALA A 101 -9.71 6.29 9.20
N ARG A 102 -9.94 5.78 7.98
CA ARG A 102 -10.07 4.34 7.71
C ARG A 102 -8.81 3.59 8.11
N GLN A 103 -7.63 4.12 7.78
CA GLN A 103 -6.36 3.51 8.18
C GLN A 103 -6.21 3.50 9.70
N ALA A 104 -6.60 4.59 10.37
CA ALA A 104 -6.55 4.68 11.83
C ALA A 104 -7.49 3.67 12.49
N LEU A 105 -8.70 3.51 11.94
CA LEU A 105 -9.66 2.52 12.39
C LEU A 105 -9.12 1.10 12.24
N LEU A 106 -8.57 0.75 11.08
CA LEU A 106 -7.99 -0.58 10.85
C LEU A 106 -6.81 -0.86 11.79
N GLY A 107 -5.86 0.07 11.90
CA GLY A 107 -4.72 -0.03 12.81
C GLY A 107 -5.15 -0.14 14.27
N GLY A 108 -6.11 0.68 14.69
CA GLY A 108 -6.68 0.68 16.03
C GLY A 108 -7.39 -0.63 16.37
N LEU A 109 -8.19 -1.19 15.46
CA LEU A 109 -8.85 -2.49 15.64
C LEU A 109 -7.83 -3.62 15.79
N VAL A 110 -6.81 -3.66 14.93
CA VAL A 110 -5.74 -4.65 15.02
C VAL A 110 -4.99 -4.52 16.35
N LEU A 111 -4.60 -3.30 16.71
CA LEU A 111 -3.92 -3.02 17.97
C LEU A 111 -4.75 -3.43 19.18
N PHE A 112 -6.05 -3.12 19.18
CA PHE A 112 -6.99 -3.48 20.23
C PHE A 112 -7.10 -5.00 20.41
N ILE A 113 -7.21 -5.76 19.30
CA ILE A 113 -7.26 -7.21 19.34
C ILE A 113 -5.95 -7.79 19.90
N LEU A 114 -4.80 -7.31 19.42
CA LEU A 114 -3.49 -7.77 19.88
C LEU A 114 -3.28 -7.45 21.37
N TRP A 115 -3.73 -6.28 21.83
CA TRP A 115 -3.69 -5.88 23.23
C TRP A 115 -4.58 -6.76 24.11
N ARG A 116 -5.83 -7.01 23.71
CA ARG A 116 -6.77 -7.90 24.44
C ARG A 116 -6.25 -9.32 24.57
N ARG A 117 -5.47 -9.79 23.60
CA ARG A 117 -4.82 -11.11 23.63
C ARG A 117 -3.47 -11.12 24.38
N GLY A 118 -3.00 -9.98 24.88
CA GLY A 118 -1.70 -9.85 25.54
C GLY A 118 -0.52 -10.14 24.61
N GLU A 119 -0.68 -10.01 23.30
CA GLU A 119 0.32 -10.46 22.33
C GLU A 119 1.43 -9.41 22.08
N ILE A 120 1.19 -8.15 22.46
CA ILE A 120 2.09 -7.03 22.22
C ILE A 120 2.37 -6.23 23.51
N PRO A 121 3.63 -5.86 23.77
CA PRO A 121 3.96 -4.90 24.82
C PRO A 121 3.64 -3.48 24.34
N PHE A 122 2.99 -2.67 25.19
CA PHE A 122 2.70 -1.27 24.87
C PHE A 122 3.91 -0.33 25.11
N LYS A 123 5.08 -0.89 25.42
CA LYS A 123 6.28 -0.12 25.74
C LYS A 123 7.21 -0.09 24.52
N PRO A 124 7.29 1.04 23.78
CA PRO A 124 8.28 1.18 22.74
C PRO A 124 9.68 1.12 23.36
N SER A 125 10.62 0.51 22.65
CA SER A 125 12.01 0.41 23.06
C SER A 125 12.89 0.92 21.94
N LEU A 126 13.89 1.74 22.28
CA LEU A 126 14.95 2.10 21.33
C LEU A 126 16.12 1.12 21.39
N ARG A 127 16.04 0.06 22.19
CA ARG A 127 17.11 -0.94 22.26
C ARG A 127 17.25 -1.63 20.90
N GLY A 128 18.47 -1.64 20.35
CA GLY A 128 18.76 -2.26 19.05
C GLY A 128 18.24 -1.49 17.83
N TRP A 129 17.80 -0.23 17.97
CA TRP A 129 17.26 0.58 16.86
C TRP A 129 18.20 0.63 15.64
N ARG A 130 19.52 0.71 15.87
CA ARG A 130 20.53 0.73 14.79
C ARG A 130 20.54 -0.55 13.96
N SER A 131 20.34 -1.70 14.59
CA SER A 131 20.30 -3.00 13.89
C SER A 131 19.03 -3.11 13.05
N VAL A 132 17.88 -2.75 13.63
CA VAL A 132 16.60 -2.71 12.91
C VAL A 132 16.67 -1.74 11.73
N LEU A 133 17.20 -0.54 11.94
CA LEU A 133 17.33 0.47 10.88
C LEU A 133 18.28 0.00 9.78
N ARG A 134 19.46 -0.51 10.13
CA ARG A 134 20.44 -1.03 9.15
C ARG A 134 19.87 -2.17 8.33
N GLY A 135 19.12 -3.08 8.94
CA GLY A 135 18.44 -4.17 8.22
C GLY A 135 17.28 -3.68 7.34
N SER A 136 16.64 -2.57 7.69
CA SER A 136 15.49 -2.02 6.96
C SER A 136 15.87 -1.04 5.85
N ILE A 137 17.05 -0.41 5.90
CA ILE A 137 17.49 0.57 4.90
C ILE A 137 17.45 -0.01 3.48
N PRO A 138 18.03 -1.19 3.18
CA PRO A 138 17.97 -1.75 1.82
C PRO A 138 16.53 -1.93 1.33
N LEU A 139 15.66 -2.45 2.20
CA LEU A 139 14.23 -2.63 1.88
C LEU A 139 13.52 -1.28 1.65
N GLY A 140 13.85 -0.27 2.44
CA GLY A 140 13.33 1.09 2.28
C GLY A 140 13.79 1.74 0.98
N VAL A 141 15.06 1.58 0.61
CA VAL A 141 15.63 2.08 -0.66
C VAL A 141 14.98 1.37 -1.84
N CYS A 142 14.90 0.03 -1.83
CA CYS A 142 14.19 -0.73 -2.86
C CYS A 142 12.74 -0.25 -3.01
N GLY A 143 11.99 -0.14 -1.90
CA GLY A 143 10.59 0.31 -1.94
C GLY A 143 10.43 1.79 -2.35
N GLY A 144 11.45 2.63 -2.17
CA GLY A 144 11.51 3.99 -2.68
C GLY A 144 11.77 4.02 -4.19
N LEU A 145 12.76 3.25 -4.65
CA LEU A 145 13.08 3.09 -6.07
C LEU A 145 11.90 2.49 -6.85
N GLU A 146 11.20 1.51 -6.29
CA GLU A 146 9.98 0.95 -6.89
C GLU A 146 8.89 2.03 -7.08
N ARG A 147 8.68 2.90 -6.08
CA ARG A 147 7.72 4.01 -6.20
C ARG A 147 8.16 5.05 -7.22
N LEU A 148 9.45 5.37 -7.26
CA LEU A 148 9.99 6.29 -8.24
C LEU A 148 9.81 5.71 -9.64
N HIS A 149 10.22 4.46 -9.87
CA HIS A 149 10.08 3.78 -11.13
C HIS A 149 8.61 3.71 -11.61
N GLY A 150 7.68 3.36 -10.71
CA GLY A 150 6.26 3.28 -11.05
C GLY A 150 5.59 4.61 -11.45
N SER A 151 6.16 5.75 -11.04
CA SER A 151 5.65 7.07 -11.42
C SER A 151 6.51 7.76 -12.48
N LEU A 152 7.70 7.25 -12.75
CA LEU A 152 8.67 7.87 -13.65
C LEU A 152 8.13 7.94 -15.07
N ASP A 153 7.45 6.89 -15.53
CA ASP A 153 6.84 6.84 -16.87
C ASP A 153 5.82 7.97 -17.06
N LEU A 154 4.91 8.16 -16.10
CA LEU A 154 3.92 9.26 -16.10
C LEU A 154 4.59 10.64 -16.10
N VAL A 155 5.65 10.82 -15.32
CA VAL A 155 6.38 12.09 -15.25
C VAL A 155 7.06 12.38 -16.58
N LEU A 156 7.73 11.40 -17.19
CA LEU A 156 8.36 11.56 -18.50
C LEU A 156 7.33 11.84 -19.60
N LEU A 157 6.25 11.09 -19.65
CA LEU A 157 5.16 11.30 -20.60
C LEU A 157 4.53 12.68 -20.47
N ALA A 158 4.39 13.20 -19.25
CA ALA A 158 3.89 14.56 -19.02
C ALA A 158 4.77 15.67 -19.61
N PHE A 159 6.05 15.39 -19.89
CA PHE A 159 6.94 16.32 -20.59
C PHE A 159 6.99 16.11 -22.10
N LEU A 160 6.61 14.93 -22.58
CA LEU A 160 6.77 14.53 -23.97
C LEU A 160 5.49 14.65 -24.79
N VAL A 161 4.33 14.68 -24.13
CA VAL A 161 3.04 14.48 -24.78
C VAL A 161 1.97 15.42 -24.22
N ASP A 162 0.98 15.74 -25.04
CA ASP A 162 -0.20 16.51 -24.67
C ASP A 162 -1.02 15.85 -23.55
N SER A 163 -1.79 16.68 -22.83
CA SER A 163 -2.58 16.28 -21.66
C SER A 163 -3.61 15.19 -21.93
N ASP A 164 -4.09 15.09 -23.16
CA ASP A 164 -5.10 14.10 -23.57
C ASP A 164 -4.52 12.68 -23.59
N GLN A 165 -3.41 12.49 -24.31
CA GLN A 165 -2.70 11.21 -24.36
C GLN A 165 -2.10 10.82 -23.00
N LEU A 166 -1.68 11.81 -22.19
CA LEU A 166 -1.29 11.57 -20.80
C LEU A 166 -2.46 11.05 -19.95
N GLY A 167 -3.67 11.58 -20.17
CA GLY A 167 -4.89 11.14 -19.54
C GLY A 167 -5.23 9.68 -19.88
N GLN A 168 -5.20 9.34 -21.16
CA GLN A 168 -5.41 7.97 -21.64
C GLN A 168 -4.40 6.97 -21.03
N TYR A 169 -3.12 7.35 -20.98
CA TYR A 169 -2.09 6.52 -20.37
C TYR A 169 -2.33 6.33 -18.86
N SER A 170 -2.68 7.40 -18.14
CA SER A 170 -3.02 7.35 -16.71
C SER A 170 -4.21 6.43 -16.43
N ALA A 171 -5.26 6.48 -17.26
CA ALA A 171 -6.42 5.60 -17.16
C ALA A 171 -6.03 4.12 -17.34
N ALA A 172 -5.20 3.82 -18.35
CA ALA A 172 -4.68 2.47 -18.56
C ALA A 172 -3.88 1.96 -17.36
N LEU A 173 -3.04 2.80 -16.74
CA LEU A 173 -2.28 2.43 -15.54
C LEU A 173 -3.17 2.08 -14.35
N TYR A 174 -4.30 2.77 -14.15
CA TYR A 174 -5.25 2.42 -13.07
C TYR A 174 -5.90 1.03 -13.30
N LEU A 175 -6.23 0.70 -14.54
CA LEU A 175 -6.74 -0.63 -14.89
C LEU A 175 -5.69 -1.72 -14.65
N VAL A 176 -4.45 -1.50 -15.12
CA VAL A 176 -3.33 -2.42 -14.87
C VAL A 176 -3.05 -2.56 -13.37
N GLY A 177 -3.11 -1.45 -12.62
CA GLY A 177 -2.96 -1.44 -11.17
C GLY A 177 -3.98 -2.33 -10.45
N THR A 178 -5.20 -2.41 -10.97
CA THR A 178 -6.24 -3.31 -10.45
C THR A 178 -5.86 -4.78 -10.65
N ALA A 179 -5.32 -5.14 -11.81
CA ALA A 179 -4.82 -6.49 -12.07
C ALA A 179 -3.62 -6.85 -11.17
N MET A 180 -2.77 -5.86 -10.85
CA MET A 180 -1.61 -6.04 -9.96
C MET A 180 -1.99 -6.39 -8.52
N VAL A 181 -3.25 -6.21 -8.09
CA VAL A 181 -3.71 -6.66 -6.76
C VAL A 181 -3.52 -8.17 -6.58
N LEU A 182 -3.75 -8.96 -7.64
CA LEU A 182 -3.55 -10.41 -7.60
C LEU A 182 -2.09 -10.77 -7.33
N ARG A 183 -1.16 -10.06 -7.98
CA ARG A 183 0.29 -10.19 -7.74
C ARG A 183 0.61 -9.90 -6.27
N GLN A 184 0.06 -8.83 -5.70
CA GLN A 184 0.32 -8.45 -4.32
C GLN A 184 -0.15 -9.52 -3.32
N VAL A 185 -1.32 -10.13 -3.57
CA VAL A 185 -1.84 -11.24 -2.76
C VAL A 185 -0.91 -12.44 -2.82
N LEU A 186 -0.46 -12.82 -4.03
CA LEU A 186 0.48 -13.91 -4.21
C LEU A 186 1.78 -13.64 -3.44
N VAL A 187 2.41 -12.47 -3.61
CA VAL A 187 3.66 -12.13 -2.90
C VAL A 187 3.47 -12.17 -1.38
N THR A 188 2.39 -11.61 -0.85
CA THR A 188 2.15 -11.53 0.61
C THR A 188 2.00 -12.91 1.26
N ILE A 189 1.42 -13.88 0.54
CA ILE A 189 1.22 -15.25 1.04
C ILE A 189 2.47 -16.10 0.79
N VAL A 190 3.06 -15.97 -0.39
CA VAL A 190 4.15 -16.81 -0.87
C VAL A 190 5.48 -16.46 -0.19
N PHE A 191 5.77 -15.17 -0.04
CA PHE A 191 7.05 -14.69 0.50
C PHE A 191 7.41 -15.29 1.88
N PRO A 192 6.53 -15.29 2.91
CA PRO A 192 6.86 -15.90 4.19
C PRO A 192 7.08 -17.42 4.09
N ARG A 193 6.32 -18.10 3.20
CA ARG A 193 6.47 -19.54 2.95
C ARG A 193 7.80 -19.85 2.28
N THR A 194 8.20 -19.12 1.25
CA THR A 194 9.48 -19.34 0.56
C THR A 194 10.67 -18.97 1.43
N ALA A 195 10.57 -17.89 2.22
CA ALA A 195 11.62 -17.50 3.17
C ALA A 195 11.90 -18.61 4.21
N SER A 196 10.86 -19.31 4.67
CA SER A 196 11.01 -20.44 5.61
C SER A 196 11.70 -21.67 5.01
N LEU A 197 11.74 -21.78 3.68
CA LEU A 197 12.34 -22.91 2.96
C LEU A 197 13.82 -22.66 2.58
N VAL A 198 14.36 -21.47 2.83
CA VAL A 198 15.76 -21.14 2.50
C VAL A 198 16.76 -21.99 3.28
N SER A 199 16.39 -22.46 4.47
CA SER A 199 17.21 -23.36 5.29
C SER A 199 17.11 -24.84 4.89
N ARG A 200 16.29 -25.18 3.89
CA ARG A 200 16.06 -26.55 3.40
C ARG A 200 16.89 -26.83 2.15
N PRO A 201 16.98 -28.10 1.70
CA PRO A 201 17.73 -28.44 0.50
C PRO A 201 17.28 -27.63 -0.72
N PRO A 202 18.21 -27.18 -1.60
CA PRO A 202 17.89 -26.33 -2.76
C PRO A 202 16.79 -26.89 -3.67
N ALA A 203 16.64 -28.22 -3.74
CA ALA A 203 15.60 -28.88 -4.51
C ALA A 203 14.17 -28.57 -4.01
N GLU A 204 13.97 -28.45 -2.70
CA GLU A 204 12.66 -28.10 -2.12
C GLU A 204 12.28 -26.64 -2.44
N LEU A 205 13.27 -25.74 -2.40
CA LEU A 205 13.07 -24.34 -2.77
C LEU A 205 12.74 -24.21 -4.27
N ALA A 206 13.49 -24.91 -5.14
CA ALA A 206 13.24 -24.92 -6.58
C ALA A 206 11.84 -25.46 -6.91
N ALA A 207 11.41 -26.53 -6.25
CA ALA A 207 10.07 -27.10 -6.43
C ALA A 207 8.97 -26.14 -5.98
N ALA A 208 9.17 -25.42 -4.86
CA ALA A 208 8.23 -24.41 -4.39
C ALA A 208 8.10 -23.25 -5.38
N VAL A 209 9.23 -22.72 -5.86
CA VAL A 209 9.27 -21.64 -6.87
C VAL A 209 8.61 -22.08 -8.17
N ALA A 210 8.90 -23.28 -8.67
CA ALA A 210 8.28 -23.81 -9.87
C ALA A 210 6.75 -23.95 -9.74
N LYS A 211 6.27 -24.37 -8.56
CA LYS A 211 4.83 -24.46 -8.29
C LYS A 211 4.15 -23.08 -8.32
N ILE A 212 4.80 -22.06 -7.76
CA ILE A 212 4.31 -20.68 -7.79
C ILE A 212 4.26 -20.16 -9.23
N GLN A 213 5.32 -20.39 -10.02
CA GLN A 213 5.36 -19.98 -11.42
C GLN A 213 4.28 -20.66 -12.26
N ARG A 214 4.05 -21.97 -12.08
CA ARG A 214 2.98 -22.71 -12.77
C ARG A 214 1.59 -22.16 -12.49
N LEU A 215 1.36 -21.57 -11.32
CA LEU A 215 0.09 -20.93 -10.99
C LEU A 215 0.04 -19.47 -11.47
N ALA A 216 1.12 -18.72 -11.28
CA ALA A 216 1.18 -17.30 -11.60
C ALA A 216 1.19 -17.01 -13.10
N LEU A 217 1.86 -17.84 -13.91
CA LEU A 217 1.99 -17.63 -15.35
C LEU A 217 0.65 -17.68 -16.10
N PRO A 218 -0.19 -18.73 -15.97
CA PRO A 218 -1.49 -18.73 -16.64
C PRO A 218 -2.40 -17.61 -16.12
N LEU A 219 -2.35 -17.28 -14.83
CA LEU A 219 -3.09 -16.14 -14.28
C LEU A 219 -2.65 -14.81 -14.92
N ALA A 220 -1.35 -14.60 -15.10
CA ALA A 220 -0.82 -13.41 -15.76
C ALA A 220 -1.22 -13.34 -17.24
N VAL A 221 -1.14 -14.46 -17.97
CA VAL A 221 -1.57 -14.55 -19.37
C VAL A 221 -3.06 -14.28 -19.51
N LEU A 222 -3.90 -14.90 -18.67
CA LEU A 222 -5.34 -14.64 -18.66
C LEU A 222 -5.64 -13.18 -18.33
N SER A 223 -4.98 -12.61 -17.32
CA SER A 223 -5.16 -11.20 -16.96
C SER A 223 -4.80 -10.27 -18.12
N GLY A 224 -3.71 -10.55 -18.84
CA GLY A 224 -3.31 -9.79 -20.02
C GLY A 224 -4.31 -9.92 -21.17
N LEU A 225 -4.77 -11.14 -21.46
CA LEU A 225 -5.72 -11.42 -22.53
C LEU A 225 -7.10 -10.81 -22.25
N PHE A 226 -7.63 -10.96 -21.04
CA PHE A 226 -8.88 -10.32 -20.63
C PHE A 226 -8.73 -8.81 -20.64
N GLY A 227 -7.58 -8.29 -20.17
CA GLY A 227 -7.30 -6.86 -20.19
C GLY A 227 -7.35 -6.26 -21.59
N THR A 228 -6.76 -6.92 -22.59
CA THR A 228 -6.76 -6.42 -23.98
C THR A 228 -8.11 -6.58 -24.66
N LEU A 229 -8.78 -7.73 -24.49
CA LEU A 229 -10.08 -7.98 -25.13
C LEU A 229 -11.20 -7.10 -24.55
N LEU A 230 -11.19 -6.85 -23.24
CA LEU A 230 -12.19 -6.01 -22.58
C LEU A 230 -11.73 -4.54 -22.46
N ALA A 231 -10.57 -4.15 -23.00
CA ALA A 231 -10.06 -2.78 -22.86
C ALA A 231 -11.10 -1.70 -23.24
N PRO A 232 -11.78 -1.77 -24.40
CA PRO A 232 -12.77 -0.75 -24.78
C PRO A 232 -13.94 -0.68 -23.78
N PHE A 233 -14.40 -1.82 -23.29
CA PHE A 233 -15.47 -1.90 -22.29
C PHE A 233 -15.01 -1.37 -20.92
N LEU A 234 -13.80 -1.74 -20.48
CA LEU A 234 -13.27 -1.32 -19.18
C LEU A 234 -13.00 0.18 -19.14
N ILE A 235 -12.46 0.75 -20.22
CA ILE A 235 -12.17 2.19 -20.31
C ILE A 235 -13.48 2.99 -20.33
N SER A 236 -14.43 2.63 -21.20
CA SER A 236 -15.73 3.31 -21.29
C SER A 236 -16.55 3.18 -20.00
N PHE A 237 -16.56 2.01 -19.35
CA PHE A 237 -17.28 1.79 -18.08
C PHE A 237 -16.64 2.53 -16.90
N ALA A 238 -15.31 2.55 -16.79
CA ALA A 238 -14.62 3.13 -15.63
C ALA A 238 -14.38 4.64 -15.75
N PHE A 239 -14.11 5.15 -16.95
CA PHE A 239 -13.68 6.54 -17.18
C PHE A 239 -14.63 7.36 -18.06
N GLY A 240 -15.56 6.70 -18.77
CA GLY A 240 -16.55 7.36 -19.64
C GLY A 240 -16.04 7.67 -21.05
N PRO A 241 -16.89 8.26 -21.92
CA PRO A 241 -16.64 8.40 -23.36
C PRO A 241 -15.57 9.43 -23.77
N GLY A 242 -14.89 10.06 -22.80
CA GLY A 242 -13.81 11.04 -23.07
C GLY A 242 -12.39 10.45 -23.05
N TYR A 243 -12.26 9.13 -22.92
CA TYR A 243 -10.97 8.41 -22.81
C TYR A 243 -10.73 7.39 -23.95
N GLU A 244 -11.55 7.44 -25.00
CA GLU A 244 -11.42 6.61 -26.22
C GLU A 244 -10.40 7.17 -27.21
#